data_AF-Q2U9Q9-F1
#
_entry.id   AF-Q2U9Q9-F1
#
_cell.length_a   1.000
_cell.length_b   1.000
_cell.length_c   1.000
_cell.angle_alpha   90.00
_cell.angle_beta   90.00
_cell.angle_gamma   90.00
#
_symmetry.space_group_name_H-M   'P 1'
#
loop_
_entity.id
_entity.type
_entity.pdbx_description
1 polymer ?
#
loop_
_entity_poly.entity_id
_entity_poly.type
_entity_poly.pdbx_seq_one_letter_code
_entity_poly.pdbx_strand_id
1 'polypeptide(L)'
;MRMTANVLEIQGQFMYLPGCMIVSFDDPLTRTAEVHMISVVPGLELGRLARTHNIYKNVVHDRISVEEAISELNQLMERKSRYHSAWSLIFLSGLASVAVGPWAFDARPIDMPIIFVLGCLLGFMQNVLAPASPVYSNVFEVSVAILMSFLARAFGSIRVGGEPVFCFSALTQSSIALILPGFSVLCSSLELQSHQIVAGSIRLVYTIIYSLFLGYGITVGITIYGLLDSNATTESSCPSESLSIYGNEYIQHFVFVAIYCAVAAVLNQARWKQLPVTVFLGVSGYVANYFSQALDSRLASTISAFAIGLLANLYSRLWHGHAAAAIVPGMFTLVSSGLATSGSIMSGLAYAESVKNNTVSKASTSNTAVQQSLYGLGLSMVQTALGITVGLFFSALVVYPRGKQRSGLFNL
;
A
#
# COMPACT_ATOMS: atom_id res chain seq x y z
N MET A 1 -18.33 -16.58 5.11
CA MET A 1 -18.39 -17.25 6.44
C MET A 1 -19.81 -17.70 6.75
N ARG A 2 -20.77 -16.79 7.04
CA ARG A 2 -22.18 -17.18 7.29
C ARG A 2 -22.80 -18.00 6.15
N MET A 3 -22.57 -17.60 4.90
CA MET A 3 -23.07 -18.36 3.75
C MET A 3 -22.49 -19.78 3.68
N THR A 4 -21.19 -19.94 4.00
CA THR A 4 -20.55 -21.25 4.06
C THR A 4 -21.13 -22.12 5.17
N ALA A 5 -21.33 -21.54 6.36
CA ALA A 5 -21.92 -22.24 7.50
C ALA A 5 -23.34 -22.74 7.19
N ASN A 6 -24.15 -21.91 6.51
CA ASN A 6 -25.48 -22.31 6.06
C ASN A 6 -25.46 -23.45 5.02
N VAL A 7 -24.50 -23.44 4.09
CA VAL A 7 -24.34 -24.53 3.10
C VAL A 7 -23.94 -25.84 3.78
N LEU A 8 -23.14 -25.76 4.85
CA LEU A 8 -22.70 -26.92 5.63
C LEU A 8 -23.71 -27.32 6.73
N GLU A 9 -24.84 -26.62 6.84
CA GLU A 9 -25.86 -26.82 7.89
C GLU A 9 -25.32 -26.67 9.33
N ILE A 10 -24.27 -25.86 9.52
CA ILE A 10 -23.64 -25.59 10.82
C ILE A 10 -24.13 -24.24 11.37
N GLN A 11 -24.62 -24.23 12.61
CA GLN A 11 -24.93 -22.99 13.33
C GLN A 11 -23.65 -22.42 13.94
N GLY A 12 -23.20 -21.28 13.41
CA GLY A 12 -21.98 -20.64 13.90
C GLY A 12 -22.02 -19.12 13.81
N GLN A 13 -21.39 -18.49 14.79
CA GLN A 13 -21.17 -17.06 14.84
C GLN A 13 -19.69 -16.75 14.58
N PHE A 14 -19.44 -15.76 13.74
CA PHE A 14 -18.10 -15.39 13.31
C PHE A 14 -17.88 -13.91 13.63
N MET A 15 -16.87 -13.62 14.44
CA MET A 15 -16.43 -12.25 14.72
C MET A 15 -14.99 -12.07 14.24
N TYR A 16 -14.79 -11.06 13.41
CA TYR A 16 -13.48 -10.72 12.85
C TYR A 16 -12.90 -9.51 13.58
N LEU A 17 -11.68 -9.66 14.10
CA LEU A 17 -10.85 -8.60 14.64
C LEU A 17 -9.52 -8.59 13.85
N PRO A 18 -8.87 -7.44 13.65
CA PRO A 18 -7.55 -7.42 13.02
C PRO A 18 -6.56 -8.27 13.83
N GLY A 19 -6.02 -9.32 13.22
CA GLY A 19 -5.08 -10.26 13.86
C GLY A 19 -5.72 -11.40 14.68
N CYS A 20 -7.05 -11.44 14.80
CA CYS A 20 -7.75 -12.50 15.54
C CYS A 20 -9.14 -12.77 14.95
N MET A 21 -9.46 -14.04 14.72
CA MET A 21 -10.80 -14.48 14.38
C MET A 21 -11.38 -15.29 15.53
N ILE A 22 -12.58 -14.91 15.97
CA ILE A 22 -13.34 -15.65 16.98
C ILE A 22 -14.48 -16.36 16.26
N VAL A 23 -14.51 -17.68 16.41
CA VAL A 23 -15.53 -18.56 15.84
C VAL A 23 -16.25 -19.25 16.99
N SER A 24 -17.57 -19.14 17.04
CA SER A 24 -18.42 -19.87 17.97
C SER A 24 -19.26 -20.85 17.18
N PHE A 25 -19.22 -22.13 17.56
CA PHE A 25 -20.12 -23.15 17.04
C PHE A 25 -21.16 -23.46 18.10
N ASP A 26 -22.43 -23.31 17.74
CA ASP A 26 -23.55 -23.56 18.66
C ASP A 26 -24.04 -24.99 18.46
N ASP A 27 -24.07 -25.78 19.53
CA ASP A 27 -24.69 -27.10 19.52
C ASP A 27 -26.12 -27.03 20.11
N PRO A 28 -27.17 -27.17 19.27
CA PRO A 28 -28.54 -27.08 19.72
C PRO A 28 -28.95 -28.22 20.66
N LEU A 29 -28.27 -29.37 20.62
CA LEU A 29 -28.60 -30.54 21.44
C LEU A 29 -28.14 -30.36 22.89
N THR A 30 -26.91 -29.90 23.09
CA THR A 30 -26.33 -29.70 24.43
C THR A 30 -26.55 -28.29 25.00
N ARG A 31 -27.04 -27.35 24.17
CA ARG A 31 -27.12 -25.90 24.50
C ARG A 31 -25.78 -25.33 24.94
N THR A 32 -24.69 -25.86 24.41
CA THR A 32 -23.34 -25.35 24.64
C THR A 32 -22.83 -24.66 23.38
N ALA A 33 -21.90 -23.73 23.58
CA ALA A 33 -21.23 -23.03 22.50
C ALA A 33 -19.72 -23.29 22.64
N GLU A 34 -19.11 -23.83 21.59
CA GLU A 34 -17.67 -24.04 21.53
C GLU A 34 -17.01 -22.85 20.82
N VAL A 35 -16.19 -22.10 21.57
CA VAL A 35 -15.55 -20.89 21.06
C VAL A 35 -14.08 -21.16 20.76
N HIS A 36 -13.70 -20.99 19.50
CA HIS A 36 -12.34 -21.05 19.02
C HIS A 36 -11.80 -19.65 18.72
N MET A 37 -10.63 -19.34 19.26
CA MET A 37 -9.90 -18.11 18.96
C MET A 37 -8.66 -18.44 18.15
N ILE A 38 -8.59 -17.91 16.93
CA ILE A 38 -7.47 -18.13 16.00
C ILE A 38 -6.78 -16.79 15.76
N SER A 39 -5.55 -16.64 16.25
CA SER A 39 -4.71 -15.46 16.03
C SER A 39 -3.68 -15.71 14.94
N VAL A 40 -3.53 -14.75 14.02
CA VAL A 40 -2.59 -14.84 12.90
C VAL A 40 -2.01 -13.45 12.64
N VAL A 41 -0.69 -13.38 12.40
CA VAL A 41 -0.03 -12.14 11.99
C VAL A 41 -0.56 -11.73 10.61
N PRO A 42 -1.03 -10.48 10.43
CA PRO A 42 -1.57 -10.03 9.15
C PRO A 42 -0.49 -10.08 8.05
N GLY A 43 -0.85 -10.61 6.89
CA GLY A 43 0.01 -10.69 5.72
C GLY A 43 -0.80 -10.86 4.44
N LEU A 44 -0.25 -10.40 3.32
CA LEU A 44 -0.92 -10.46 2.02
C LEU A 44 -0.20 -11.45 1.09
N GLU A 45 -0.87 -12.55 0.76
CA GLU A 45 -0.40 -13.49 -0.25
C GLU A 45 -1.49 -13.73 -1.30
N LEU A 46 -1.38 -13.04 -2.44
CA LEU A 46 -2.38 -13.10 -3.51
C LEU A 46 -2.55 -14.53 -4.06
N GLY A 47 -1.47 -15.29 -4.11
CA GLY A 47 -1.46 -16.67 -4.57
C GLY A 47 -2.27 -17.63 -3.69
N ARG A 48 -2.16 -17.51 -2.35
CA ARG A 48 -2.93 -18.30 -1.39
C ARG A 48 -4.39 -17.81 -1.35
N LEU A 49 -4.62 -16.50 -1.29
CA LEU A 49 -5.96 -15.90 -1.33
C LEU A 49 -6.79 -16.41 -2.51
N ALA A 50 -6.22 -16.39 -3.72
CA ALA A 50 -6.90 -16.88 -4.90
C ALA A 50 -7.17 -18.40 -4.88
N ARG A 51 -6.32 -19.21 -4.22
CA ARG A 51 -6.55 -20.66 -4.06
C ARG A 51 -7.66 -20.94 -3.05
N THR A 52 -7.58 -20.34 -1.88
CA THR A 52 -8.59 -20.49 -0.83
C THR A 52 -9.97 -20.08 -1.35
N HIS A 53 -10.05 -18.99 -2.12
CA HIS A 53 -11.32 -18.57 -2.73
C HIS A 53 -11.85 -19.55 -3.78
N ASN A 54 -10.98 -20.19 -4.57
CA ASN A 54 -11.39 -21.24 -5.52
C ASN A 54 -11.96 -22.46 -4.78
N ILE A 55 -11.26 -22.93 -3.74
CA ILE A 55 -11.71 -24.06 -2.91
C ILE A 55 -13.08 -23.74 -2.32
N TYR A 56 -13.21 -22.57 -1.68
CA TYR A 56 -14.49 -22.07 -1.16
C TYR A 56 -15.61 -22.08 -2.22
N LYS A 57 -15.34 -21.56 -3.42
CA LYS A 57 -16.33 -21.51 -4.49
C LYS A 57 -16.72 -22.90 -4.96
N ASN A 58 -15.77 -23.83 -5.07
CA ASN A 58 -16.06 -25.20 -5.49
C ASN A 58 -16.91 -25.94 -4.46
N VAL A 59 -16.66 -25.74 -3.15
CA VAL A 59 -17.52 -26.29 -2.07
C VAL A 59 -18.93 -25.72 -2.14
N VAL A 60 -19.08 -24.40 -2.25
CA VAL A 60 -20.41 -23.74 -2.30
C VAL A 60 -21.22 -24.12 -3.55
N HIS A 61 -20.57 -24.56 -4.62
CA HIS A 61 -21.24 -25.03 -5.85
C HIS A 61 -21.32 -26.56 -5.93
N ASP A 62 -21.09 -27.28 -4.81
CA ASP A 62 -21.12 -28.75 -4.73
C ASP A 62 -20.26 -29.45 -5.79
N ARG A 63 -19.12 -28.86 -6.16
CA ARG A 63 -18.18 -29.43 -7.14
C ARG A 63 -17.14 -30.36 -6.52
N ILE A 64 -16.81 -30.14 -5.26
CA ILE A 64 -15.86 -30.93 -4.46
C ILE A 64 -16.47 -31.21 -3.10
N SER A 65 -16.12 -32.35 -2.48
CA SER A 65 -16.59 -32.66 -1.12
C SER A 65 -15.87 -31.84 -0.06
N VAL A 66 -16.42 -31.79 1.15
CA VAL A 66 -15.82 -31.08 2.29
C VAL A 66 -14.48 -31.73 2.68
N GLU A 67 -14.39 -33.06 2.65
CA GLU A 67 -13.17 -33.81 2.95
C GLU A 67 -12.06 -33.50 1.94
N GLU A 68 -12.38 -33.45 0.65
CA GLU A 68 -11.43 -33.08 -0.40
C GLU A 68 -10.97 -31.63 -0.25
N ALA A 69 -11.89 -30.71 0.06
CA ALA A 69 -11.57 -29.31 0.31
C ALA A 69 -10.67 -29.12 1.54
N ILE A 70 -10.88 -29.88 2.63
CA ILE A 70 -10.01 -29.87 3.81
C ILE A 70 -8.61 -30.35 3.45
N SER A 71 -8.48 -31.43 2.67
CA SER A 71 -7.19 -31.94 2.19
C SER A 71 -6.45 -30.90 1.34
N GLU A 72 -7.13 -30.27 0.37
CA GLU A 72 -6.54 -29.21 -0.44
C GLU A 72 -6.13 -27.98 0.39
N LEU A 73 -6.93 -27.62 1.40
CA LEU A 73 -6.64 -26.49 2.28
C LEU A 73 -5.43 -26.77 3.18
N ASN A 74 -5.32 -27.98 3.74
CA ASN A 74 -4.17 -28.41 4.54
C ASN A 74 -2.88 -28.39 3.69
N GLN A 75 -2.93 -28.95 2.48
CA GLN A 75 -1.80 -28.87 1.55
C GLN A 75 -1.43 -27.42 1.21
N LEU A 76 -2.40 -26.51 1.13
CA LEU A 76 -2.16 -25.09 0.87
C LEU A 76 -1.52 -24.37 2.08
N MET A 77 -1.90 -24.73 3.30
CA MET A 77 -1.34 -24.20 4.54
C MET A 77 0.09 -24.70 4.76
N GLU A 78 0.36 -25.98 4.51
CA GLU A 78 1.69 -26.60 4.62
C GLU A 78 2.66 -26.14 3.53
N ARG A 79 2.13 -25.72 2.38
CA ARG A 79 2.96 -25.27 1.26
C ARG A 79 3.81 -24.07 1.66
N LYS A 80 5.13 -24.20 1.55
CA LYS A 80 6.09 -23.10 1.71
C LYS A 80 5.80 -21.94 0.75
N SER A 81 5.97 -20.70 1.21
CA SER A 81 5.88 -19.50 0.36
C SER A 81 6.77 -19.65 -0.88
N ARG A 82 6.29 -19.16 -2.03
CA ARG A 82 6.94 -19.35 -3.34
C ARG A 82 8.29 -18.64 -3.46
N TYR A 83 8.46 -17.51 -2.79
CA TYR A 83 9.72 -16.77 -2.74
C TYR A 83 10.37 -17.02 -1.38
N HIS A 84 11.25 -18.03 -1.35
CA HIS A 84 11.78 -18.53 -0.09
C HIS A 84 13.02 -17.76 0.42
N SER A 85 13.69 -16.99 -0.45
CA SER A 85 14.92 -16.30 -0.07
C SER A 85 14.65 -14.84 0.28
N ALA A 86 14.96 -14.44 1.52
CA ALA A 86 14.92 -13.04 1.96
C ALA A 86 15.70 -12.12 0.99
N TRP A 87 16.79 -12.59 0.40
CA TRP A 87 17.58 -11.87 -0.59
C TRP A 87 16.80 -11.52 -1.86
N SER A 88 15.90 -12.40 -2.32
CA SER A 88 15.05 -12.12 -3.48
C SER A 88 14.02 -11.02 -3.18
N LEU A 89 13.47 -11.01 -1.96
CA LEU A 89 12.54 -9.96 -1.52
C LEU A 89 13.23 -8.60 -1.37
N ILE A 90 14.48 -8.59 -0.88
CA ILE A 90 15.33 -7.39 -0.79
C ILE A 90 15.61 -6.80 -2.18
N PHE A 91 15.92 -7.65 -3.16
CA PHE A 91 16.14 -7.20 -4.52
C PHE A 91 14.85 -6.66 -5.15
N LEU A 92 13.72 -7.35 -4.93
CA LEU A 92 12.42 -6.92 -5.43
C LEU A 92 11.94 -5.62 -4.79
N SER A 93 12.23 -5.37 -3.50
CA SER A 93 11.88 -4.11 -2.85
C SER A 93 12.66 -2.94 -3.46
N GLY A 94 13.96 -3.12 -3.73
CA GLY A 94 14.77 -2.15 -4.47
C GLY A 94 14.19 -1.84 -5.86
N LEU A 95 13.82 -2.89 -6.61
CA LEU A 95 13.23 -2.74 -7.93
C LEU A 95 11.86 -2.04 -7.88
N ALA A 96 11.05 -2.33 -6.87
CA ALA A 96 9.77 -1.67 -6.66
C ALA A 96 9.95 -0.17 -6.34
N SER A 97 10.90 0.21 -5.49
CA SER A 97 11.22 1.62 -5.20
C SER A 97 11.64 2.38 -6.46
N VAL A 98 12.48 1.78 -7.31
CA VAL A 98 12.87 2.37 -8.60
C VAL A 98 11.67 2.51 -9.54
N ALA A 99 10.79 1.53 -9.57
CA ALA A 99 9.63 1.55 -10.45
C ALA A 99 8.58 2.59 -10.04
N VAL A 100 8.46 2.95 -8.75
CA VAL A 100 7.54 3.99 -8.27
C VAL A 100 8.04 5.41 -8.58
N GLY A 101 9.35 5.63 -8.47
CA GLY A 101 9.94 6.98 -8.50
C GLY A 101 9.55 7.84 -9.70
N PRO A 102 9.67 7.38 -10.96
CA PRO A 102 9.49 8.24 -12.13
C PRO A 102 8.07 8.79 -12.30
N TRP A 103 7.04 8.01 -11.97
CA TRP A 103 5.65 8.39 -12.24
C TRP A 103 4.93 8.96 -11.02
N ALA A 104 5.43 8.69 -9.80
CA ALA A 104 4.83 9.18 -8.57
C ALA A 104 5.57 10.40 -7.99
N PHE A 105 6.89 10.49 -8.17
CA PHE A 105 7.73 11.48 -7.48
C PHE A 105 8.72 12.18 -8.43
N ASP A 106 8.48 12.08 -9.74
CA ASP A 106 9.27 12.71 -10.80
C ASP A 106 10.78 12.40 -10.71
N ALA A 107 11.12 11.15 -10.34
CA ALA A 107 12.49 10.72 -10.20
C ALA A 107 13.25 10.70 -11.54
N ARG A 108 14.45 11.28 -11.56
CA ARG A 108 15.31 11.30 -12.74
C ARG A 108 16.02 9.95 -12.90
N PRO A 109 16.42 9.56 -14.12
CA PRO A 109 17.20 8.34 -14.32
C PRO A 109 18.49 8.29 -13.49
N ILE A 110 19.10 9.46 -13.24
CA ILE A 110 20.31 9.57 -12.41
C ILE A 110 20.05 9.25 -10.94
N ASP A 111 18.81 9.47 -10.45
CA ASP A 111 18.42 9.18 -9.06
C ASP A 111 18.16 7.67 -8.84
N MET A 112 17.82 6.91 -9.89
CA MET A 112 17.41 5.49 -9.79
C MET A 112 18.41 4.56 -9.09
N PRO A 113 19.73 4.62 -9.33
CA PRO A 113 20.67 3.73 -8.67
C PRO A 113 20.68 3.93 -7.15
N ILE A 114 20.55 5.18 -6.70
CA ILE A 114 20.50 5.50 -5.27
C ILE A 114 19.16 5.05 -4.69
N ILE A 115 18.05 5.29 -5.40
CA ILE A 115 16.72 4.78 -5.01
C ILE A 115 16.75 3.25 -4.86
N PHE A 116 17.43 2.54 -5.77
CA PHE A 116 17.57 1.09 -5.70
C PHE A 116 18.31 0.64 -4.44
N VAL A 117 19.47 1.26 -4.14
CA VAL A 117 20.26 0.94 -2.94
C VAL A 117 19.46 1.22 -1.67
N LEU A 118 18.76 2.36 -1.62
CA LEU A 118 17.89 2.73 -0.52
C LEU A 118 16.70 1.77 -0.38
N GLY A 119 16.05 1.36 -1.48
CA GLY A 119 14.97 0.37 -1.44
C GLY A 119 15.43 -1.04 -1.05
N CYS A 120 16.66 -1.43 -1.38
CA CYS A 120 17.28 -2.65 -0.87
C CYS A 120 17.60 -2.55 0.63
N LEU A 121 18.07 -1.40 1.10
CA LEU A 121 18.30 -1.16 2.53
C LEU A 121 16.99 -1.29 3.33
N LEU A 122 15.90 -0.70 2.82
CA LEU A 122 14.56 -0.88 3.39
C LEU A 122 14.18 -2.36 3.45
N GLY A 123 14.31 -3.07 2.32
CA GLY A 123 14.00 -4.50 2.25
C GLY A 123 14.83 -5.34 3.21
N PHE A 124 16.09 -4.99 3.44
CA PHE A 124 16.97 -5.66 4.39
C PHE A 124 16.50 -5.43 5.83
N MET A 125 16.19 -4.19 6.19
CA MET A 125 15.67 -3.88 7.53
C MET A 125 14.32 -4.58 7.78
N GLN A 126 13.45 -4.66 6.77
CA GLN A 126 12.14 -5.30 6.88
C GLN A 126 12.22 -6.84 6.95
N ASN A 127 13.01 -7.48 6.09
CA ASN A 127 12.98 -8.94 5.95
C ASN A 127 14.03 -9.67 6.81
N VAL A 128 15.06 -8.98 7.29
CA VAL A 128 16.14 -9.57 8.10
C VAL A 128 16.13 -9.00 9.50
N LEU A 129 16.13 -7.67 9.66
CA LEU A 129 16.33 -7.04 10.97
C LEU A 129 15.07 -7.01 11.85
N ALA A 130 13.90 -6.71 11.26
CA ALA A 130 12.61 -6.74 11.95
C ALA A 130 12.25 -8.10 12.55
N PRO A 131 12.35 -9.24 11.81
CA PRO A 131 12.06 -10.55 12.39
C PRO A 131 13.16 -11.06 13.34
N ALA A 132 14.39 -10.52 13.27
CA ALA A 132 15.49 -10.97 14.12
C ALA A 132 15.35 -10.51 15.58
N SER A 133 14.68 -9.38 15.85
CA SER A 133 14.47 -8.93 17.23
C SER A 133 13.10 -8.28 17.44
N PRO A 134 12.32 -8.74 18.45
CA PRO A 134 10.98 -8.21 18.71
C PRO A 134 11.02 -6.75 19.18
N VAL A 135 12.08 -6.34 19.87
CA VAL A 135 12.28 -4.95 20.30
C VAL A 135 12.41 -4.03 19.09
N TYR A 136 13.22 -4.42 18.10
CA TYR A 136 13.42 -3.63 16.90
C TYR A 136 12.15 -3.57 16.03
N SER A 137 11.38 -4.67 15.96
CA SER A 137 10.10 -4.68 15.25
C SER A 137 9.13 -3.58 15.74
N ASN A 138 9.18 -3.21 17.02
CA ASN A 138 8.31 -2.18 17.61
C ASN A 138 8.72 -0.74 17.24
N VAL A 139 9.99 -0.51 16.91
CA VAL A 139 10.54 0.82 16.54
C VAL A 139 11.00 0.90 15.08
N PHE A 140 10.79 -0.17 14.33
CA PHE A 140 11.21 -0.34 12.94
C PHE A 140 10.76 0.84 12.07
N GLU A 141 9.50 1.24 12.19
CA GLU A 141 8.88 2.29 11.38
C GLU A 141 9.61 3.63 11.52
N VAL A 142 9.83 4.07 12.77
CA VAL A 142 10.52 5.32 13.09
C VAL A 142 11.99 5.24 12.67
N SER A 143 12.66 4.14 12.98
CA SER A 143 14.09 3.97 12.67
C SER A 143 14.39 3.99 11.18
N VAL A 144 13.58 3.31 10.36
CA VAL A 144 13.68 3.33 8.91
C VAL A 144 13.41 4.73 8.38
N ALA A 145 12.32 5.39 8.81
CA ALA A 145 11.99 6.72 8.32
C ALA A 145 13.10 7.74 8.59
N ILE A 146 13.73 7.68 9.77
CA ILE A 146 14.90 8.51 10.11
C ILE A 146 16.08 8.19 9.19
N LEU A 147 16.44 6.92 9.04
CA LEU A 147 17.60 6.51 8.23
C LEU A 147 17.43 6.86 6.75
N MET A 148 16.27 6.55 6.16
CA MET A 148 15.99 6.80 4.75
C MET A 148 15.98 8.29 4.43
N SER A 149 15.34 9.11 5.27
CA SER A 149 15.29 10.57 5.07
C SER A 149 16.63 11.24 5.32
N PHE A 150 17.41 10.77 6.30
CA PHE A 150 18.78 11.21 6.53
C PHE A 150 19.68 10.93 5.32
N LEU A 151 19.69 9.70 4.82
CA LEU A 151 20.50 9.31 3.66
C LEU A 151 20.03 9.99 2.38
N ALA A 152 18.72 10.10 2.17
CA ALA A 152 18.18 10.80 1.00
C ALA A 152 18.57 12.29 1.00
N ARG A 153 18.57 12.96 2.16
CA ARG A 153 19.06 14.35 2.28
C ARG A 153 20.57 14.44 2.07
N ALA A 154 21.32 13.44 2.55
CA ALA A 154 22.76 13.37 2.32
C ALA A 154 23.12 13.28 0.84
N PHE A 155 22.52 12.34 0.11
CA PHE A 155 22.73 12.22 -1.33
C PHE A 155 22.17 13.41 -2.11
N GLY A 156 21.03 13.95 -1.70
CA GLY A 156 20.45 15.16 -2.30
C GLY A 156 21.32 16.42 -2.14
N SER A 157 22.15 16.50 -1.09
CA SER A 157 23.06 17.63 -0.84
C SER A 157 24.30 17.66 -1.75
N ILE A 158 24.57 16.58 -2.49
CA ILE A 158 25.76 16.49 -3.36
C ILE A 158 25.59 17.42 -4.57
N ARG A 159 26.44 18.46 -4.63
CA ARG A 159 26.49 19.43 -5.74
C ARG A 159 27.71 19.20 -6.60
N VAL A 160 27.51 19.15 -7.92
CA VAL A 160 28.60 19.09 -8.91
C VAL A 160 28.36 20.22 -9.91
N GLY A 161 29.30 21.16 -10.02
CA GLY A 161 29.15 22.31 -10.93
C GLY A 161 28.17 23.39 -10.45
N GLY A 162 27.75 23.37 -9.18
CA GLY A 162 26.82 24.35 -8.60
C GLY A 162 25.36 23.89 -8.55
N GLU A 163 25.00 22.84 -9.28
CA GLU A 163 23.65 22.26 -9.30
C GLU A 163 23.56 20.95 -8.48
N PRO A 164 22.39 20.67 -7.86
CA PRO A 164 22.15 19.41 -7.14
C PRO A 164 22.04 18.23 -8.12
N VAL A 165 22.96 17.27 -7.98
CA VAL A 165 23.01 16.09 -8.86
C VAL A 165 21.84 15.15 -8.62
N PHE A 166 21.37 15.06 -7.37
CA PHE A 166 20.30 14.15 -6.98
C PHE A 166 19.09 14.89 -6.40
N CYS A 167 17.88 14.39 -6.69
CA CYS A 167 16.67 15.02 -6.19
C CYS A 167 16.28 14.44 -4.82
N PHE A 168 16.33 15.28 -3.78
CA PHE A 168 16.02 14.89 -2.41
C PHE A 168 14.58 14.37 -2.23
N SER A 169 13.57 15.04 -2.80
CA SER A 169 12.17 14.64 -2.66
C SER A 169 11.90 13.28 -3.30
N ALA A 170 12.35 13.09 -4.53
CA ALA A 170 12.25 11.81 -5.25
C ALA A 170 12.94 10.68 -4.50
N LEU A 171 14.16 10.90 -3.99
CA LEU A 171 14.90 9.91 -3.20
C LEU A 171 14.14 9.52 -1.92
N THR A 172 13.66 10.50 -1.17
CA THR A 172 12.98 10.26 0.11
C THR A 172 11.65 9.54 -0.09
N GLN A 173 10.81 10.02 -1.01
CA GLN A 173 9.47 9.45 -1.21
C GLN A 173 9.52 8.05 -1.85
N SER A 174 10.36 7.84 -2.86
CA SER A 174 10.48 6.54 -3.55
C SER A 174 11.05 5.45 -2.65
N SER A 175 11.98 5.82 -1.76
CA SER A 175 12.61 4.87 -0.84
C SER A 175 11.66 4.43 0.27
N ILE A 176 10.72 5.28 0.66
CA ILE A 176 9.75 4.99 1.73
C ILE A 176 8.45 4.38 1.15
N ALA A 177 8.17 4.55 -0.14
CA ALA A 177 6.92 4.13 -0.82
C ALA A 177 6.34 2.78 -0.39
N LEU A 178 7.19 1.76 -0.19
CA LEU A 178 6.76 0.39 0.18
C LEU A 178 6.37 0.22 1.65
N ILE A 179 6.88 1.04 2.56
CA ILE A 179 6.57 0.95 4.00
C ILE A 179 5.31 1.74 4.38
N LEU A 180 4.86 2.63 3.49
CA LEU A 180 3.70 3.48 3.71
C LEU A 180 2.44 2.63 3.80
N PRO A 181 1.65 2.73 4.89
CA PRO A 181 0.57 1.80 5.17
C PRO A 181 -0.71 2.15 4.39
N GLY A 182 -0.57 2.70 3.19
CA GLY A 182 -1.68 3.24 2.44
C GLY A 182 -2.71 2.18 2.00
N PHE A 183 -2.25 0.95 1.71
CA PHE A 183 -3.17 -0.18 1.48
C PHE A 183 -3.94 -0.58 2.73
N SER A 184 -3.32 -0.48 3.91
CA SER A 184 -4.00 -0.73 5.20
C SER A 184 -5.11 0.30 5.43
N VAL A 185 -4.86 1.59 5.15
CA VAL A 185 -5.90 2.63 5.21
C VAL A 185 -7.05 2.31 4.25
N LEU A 186 -6.73 1.91 3.02
CA LEU A 186 -7.73 1.56 2.02
C LEU A 186 -8.59 0.37 2.47
N CYS A 187 -7.98 -0.72 2.92
CA CYS A 187 -8.72 -1.87 3.45
C CYS A 187 -9.59 -1.48 4.66
N SER A 188 -9.10 -0.62 5.54
CA SER A 188 -9.87 -0.11 6.69
C SER A 188 -11.12 0.65 6.24
N SER A 189 -10.99 1.49 5.20
CA SER A 189 -12.11 2.22 4.63
C SER A 189 -13.11 1.28 3.94
N LEU A 190 -12.64 0.26 3.21
CA LEU A 190 -13.50 -0.74 2.57
C LEU A 190 -14.28 -1.57 3.61
N GLU A 191 -13.61 -1.97 4.69
CA GLU A 191 -14.23 -2.70 5.81
C GLU A 191 -15.30 -1.85 6.50
N LEU A 192 -15.00 -0.57 6.77
CA LEU A 192 -15.94 0.37 7.38
C LEU A 192 -17.19 0.56 6.50
N GLN A 193 -17.00 0.71 5.19
CA GLN A 193 -18.11 0.83 4.23
C GLN A 193 -18.90 -0.47 4.06
N SER A 194 -18.28 -1.63 4.29
CA SER A 194 -18.95 -2.93 4.30
C SER A 194 -19.71 -3.25 5.60
N HIS A 195 -19.88 -2.26 6.49
CA HIS A 195 -20.48 -2.39 7.83
C HIS A 195 -19.69 -3.26 8.82
N GLN A 196 -18.40 -3.54 8.55
CA GLN A 196 -17.50 -4.19 9.52
C GLN A 196 -16.79 -3.12 10.37
N ILE A 197 -17.56 -2.44 11.22
CA ILE A 197 -17.11 -1.24 11.95
C ILE A 197 -15.93 -1.56 12.87
N VAL A 198 -16.01 -2.64 13.65
CA VAL A 198 -14.96 -2.98 14.63
C VAL A 198 -13.61 -3.23 13.96
N ALA A 199 -13.59 -4.04 12.89
CA ALA A 199 -12.36 -4.35 12.17
C ALA A 199 -11.76 -3.14 11.46
N GLY A 200 -12.61 -2.39 10.73
CA GLY A 200 -12.18 -1.20 10.00
C GLY A 200 -11.69 -0.08 10.92
N SER A 201 -12.38 0.19 12.04
CA SER A 201 -12.01 1.25 12.98
C SER A 201 -10.68 0.98 13.69
N ILE A 202 -10.46 -0.24 14.20
CA ILE A 202 -9.20 -0.58 14.89
C ILE A 202 -8.02 -0.45 13.93
N ARG A 203 -8.15 -0.98 12.72
CA ARG A 203 -7.09 -0.90 11.71
C ARG A 203 -6.84 0.54 11.23
N LEU A 204 -7.89 1.35 11.09
CA LEU A 204 -7.76 2.76 10.72
C LEU A 204 -6.97 3.54 11.77
N VAL A 205 -7.32 3.39 13.06
CA VAL A 205 -6.61 4.07 14.16
C VAL A 205 -5.14 3.66 14.21
N TYR A 206 -4.86 2.35 14.13
CA TYR A 206 -3.49 1.84 14.06
C TYR A 206 -2.71 2.49 12.90
N THR A 207 -3.33 2.55 11.72
CA THR A 207 -2.66 3.05 10.51
C THR A 207 -2.42 4.57 10.55
N ILE A 208 -3.31 5.34 11.19
CA ILE A 208 -3.10 6.77 11.41
C ILE A 208 -1.91 7.00 12.34
N ILE A 209 -1.82 6.26 13.45
CA ILE A 209 -0.68 6.34 14.38
C ILE A 209 0.63 5.95 13.68
N TYR A 210 0.62 4.88 12.89
CA TYR A 210 1.76 4.48 12.05
C TYR A 210 2.22 5.62 11.13
N SER A 211 1.28 6.28 10.47
CA SER A 211 1.57 7.40 9.55
C SER A 211 2.17 8.61 10.30
N LEU A 212 1.73 8.86 11.52
CA LEU A 212 2.29 9.91 12.39
C LEU A 212 3.74 9.58 12.79
N PHE A 213 4.03 8.33 13.17
CA PHE A 213 5.40 7.89 13.45
C PHE A 213 6.31 8.02 12.24
N LEU A 214 5.80 7.69 11.06
CA LEU A 214 6.54 7.81 9.81
C LEU A 214 6.81 9.28 9.46
N GLY A 215 5.81 10.17 9.56
CA GLY A 215 5.99 11.61 9.35
C GLY A 215 6.93 12.27 10.37
N TYR A 216 6.87 11.82 11.63
CA TYR A 216 7.81 12.24 12.68
C TYR A 216 9.24 11.80 12.34
N GLY A 217 9.43 10.53 11.98
CA GLY A 217 10.73 9.98 11.62
C GLY A 217 11.36 10.67 10.41
N ILE A 218 10.57 11.00 9.39
CA ILE A 218 11.01 11.82 8.24
C ILE A 218 11.52 13.18 8.72
N THR A 219 10.73 13.88 9.54
CA THR A 219 11.09 15.23 10.04
C THR A 219 12.38 15.19 10.85
N VAL A 220 12.54 14.19 11.72
CA VAL A 220 13.76 14.00 12.54
C VAL A 220 14.98 13.72 11.66
N GLY A 221 14.90 12.77 10.72
CA GLY A 221 16.05 12.42 9.86
C GLY A 221 16.47 13.57 8.95
N ILE A 222 15.52 14.31 8.38
CA ILE A 222 15.79 15.56 7.63
C ILE A 222 16.52 16.56 8.53
N THR A 223 16.03 16.81 9.74
CA THR A 223 16.59 17.82 10.65
C THR A 223 18.00 17.47 11.10
N ILE A 224 18.27 16.20 11.45
CA ILE A 224 19.60 15.74 11.87
C ILE A 224 20.64 16.04 10.78
N TYR A 225 20.36 15.67 9.52
CA TYR A 225 21.30 15.95 8.44
C TYR A 225 21.45 17.45 8.17
N GLY A 226 20.36 18.22 8.23
CA GLY A 226 20.39 19.67 8.02
C GLY A 226 21.19 20.45 9.06
N LEU A 227 21.38 19.88 10.25
CA LEU A 227 22.25 20.43 11.31
C LEU A 227 23.72 20.05 11.12
N LEU A 228 24.01 18.91 10.49
CA LEU A 228 25.36 18.44 10.20
C LEU A 228 25.98 19.16 9.00
N ASP A 229 25.20 19.40 7.94
CA ASP A 229 25.67 20.00 6.69
C ASP A 229 25.13 21.43 6.51
N SER A 230 26.05 22.39 6.47
CA SER A 230 25.73 23.81 6.27
C SER A 230 25.19 24.11 4.87
N ASN A 231 25.47 23.26 3.87
CA ASN A 231 25.02 23.41 2.48
C ASN A 231 23.87 22.47 2.07
N ALA A 232 23.23 21.83 3.06
CA ALA A 232 22.09 20.94 2.85
C ALA A 232 21.02 21.53 1.93
N THR A 233 20.43 20.69 1.07
CA THR A 233 19.31 21.10 0.21
C THR A 233 18.11 21.58 1.02
N THR A 234 17.47 22.62 0.49
CA THR A 234 16.22 23.22 0.97
C THR A 234 15.12 23.13 -0.10
N GLU A 235 15.43 22.56 -1.26
CA GLU A 235 14.47 22.31 -2.33
C GLU A 235 13.65 21.04 -2.02
N SER A 236 12.34 21.22 -1.99
CA SER A 236 11.34 20.19 -1.71
C SER A 236 10.70 19.60 -2.98
N SER A 237 11.05 20.13 -4.15
CA SER A 237 10.57 19.71 -5.47
C SER A 237 11.74 19.51 -6.42
N CYS A 238 11.63 18.54 -7.32
CA CYS A 238 12.63 18.35 -8.37
C CYS A 238 12.46 19.42 -9.47
N PRO A 239 13.53 19.95 -10.07
CA PRO A 239 13.44 20.92 -11.16
C PRO A 239 12.76 20.32 -12.40
N SER A 240 11.81 21.06 -12.96
CA SER A 240 10.88 20.63 -14.03
C SER A 240 11.53 20.44 -15.41
N GLU A 241 12.73 20.99 -15.67
CA GLU A 241 13.50 20.71 -16.89
C GLU A 241 13.95 19.25 -17.00
N SER A 242 13.95 18.51 -15.88
CA SER A 242 14.39 17.11 -15.82
C SER A 242 13.35 16.08 -16.30
N LEU A 243 12.11 16.50 -16.55
CA LEU A 243 11.05 15.64 -17.12
C LEU A 243 11.29 15.33 -18.62
N SER A 244 12.10 16.15 -19.30
CA SER A 244 12.44 15.98 -20.72
C SER A 244 13.42 14.83 -21.01
N ILE A 245 14.09 14.31 -19.97
CA ILE A 245 15.19 13.32 -20.09
C ILE A 245 14.67 11.96 -20.57
N TYR A 246 13.42 11.61 -20.26
CA TYR A 246 12.79 10.36 -20.74
C TYR A 246 12.34 10.44 -22.21
N GLY A 247 12.50 11.59 -22.87
CA GLY A 247 12.13 11.85 -24.26
C GLY A 247 10.62 11.97 -24.49
N ASN A 248 9.78 11.23 -23.75
CA ASN A 248 8.33 11.29 -23.83
C ASN A 248 7.71 11.05 -22.44
N GLU A 249 6.89 12.00 -21.98
CA GLU A 249 6.16 11.96 -20.71
C GLU A 249 5.36 10.65 -20.54
N TYR A 250 4.76 10.15 -21.63
CA TYR A 250 3.99 8.91 -21.58
C TYR A 250 4.81 7.66 -21.25
N ILE A 251 6.10 7.63 -21.62
CA ILE A 251 6.98 6.49 -21.31
C ILE A 251 7.32 6.50 -19.82
N GLN A 252 7.65 7.68 -19.28
CA GLN A 252 7.94 7.86 -17.85
C GLN A 252 6.76 7.41 -16.98
N HIS A 253 5.54 7.72 -17.40
CA HIS A 253 4.35 7.41 -16.63
C HIS A 253 3.86 5.97 -16.85
N PHE A 254 3.49 5.58 -18.07
CA PHE A 254 2.77 4.32 -18.29
C PHE A 254 3.64 3.08 -18.22
N VAL A 255 4.88 3.14 -18.72
CA VAL A 255 5.77 1.97 -18.73
C VAL A 255 6.25 1.66 -17.31
N PHE A 256 6.64 2.67 -16.53
CA PHE A 256 7.06 2.46 -15.14
C PHE A 256 5.91 2.03 -14.24
N VAL A 257 4.68 2.49 -14.47
CA VAL A 257 3.50 1.96 -13.76
C VAL A 257 3.27 0.49 -14.09
N ALA A 258 3.45 0.07 -15.36
CA ALA A 258 3.33 -1.33 -15.74
C ALA A 258 4.39 -2.20 -15.06
N ILE A 259 5.64 -1.72 -15.02
CA ILE A 259 6.75 -2.37 -14.32
C ILE A 259 6.45 -2.46 -12.82
N TYR A 260 5.99 -1.36 -12.20
CA TYR A 260 5.65 -1.35 -10.77
C TYR A 260 4.52 -2.33 -10.47
N CYS A 261 3.44 -2.36 -11.25
CA CYS A 261 2.36 -3.32 -11.09
C CYS A 261 2.87 -4.77 -11.17
N ALA A 262 3.76 -5.06 -12.10
CA ALA A 262 4.35 -6.39 -12.25
C ALA A 262 5.21 -6.75 -11.02
N VAL A 263 6.11 -5.86 -10.61
CA VAL A 263 7.00 -6.09 -9.46
C VAL A 263 6.21 -6.20 -8.16
N ALA A 264 5.23 -5.32 -7.93
CA ALA A 264 4.35 -5.36 -6.76
C ALA A 264 3.51 -6.63 -6.72
N ALA A 265 3.02 -7.11 -7.86
CA ALA A 265 2.31 -8.39 -7.95
C ALA A 265 3.23 -9.58 -7.60
N VAL A 266 4.49 -9.56 -8.08
CA VAL A 266 5.48 -10.60 -7.76
C VAL A 266 5.86 -10.54 -6.27
N LEU A 267 6.07 -9.34 -5.71
CA LEU A 267 6.37 -9.11 -4.29
C LEU A 267 5.26 -9.70 -3.40
N ASN A 268 4.00 -9.55 -3.80
CA ASN A 268 2.82 -10.10 -3.10
C ASN A 268 2.45 -11.53 -3.54
N GLN A 269 3.41 -12.28 -4.09
CA GLN A 269 3.31 -13.69 -4.46
C GLN A 269 2.16 -14.03 -5.43
N ALA A 270 1.84 -13.14 -6.37
CA ALA A 270 0.85 -13.41 -7.41
C ALA A 270 1.28 -14.55 -8.34
N ARG A 271 0.31 -15.16 -9.04
CA ARG A 271 0.61 -16.17 -10.07
C ARG A 271 1.08 -15.49 -11.35
N TRP A 272 2.10 -16.05 -12.00
CA TRP A 272 2.61 -15.58 -13.30
C TRP A 272 1.51 -15.43 -14.37
N LYS A 273 0.55 -16.37 -14.41
CA LYS A 273 -0.59 -16.30 -15.34
C LYS A 273 -1.55 -15.14 -15.07
N GLN A 274 -1.55 -14.57 -13.86
CA GLN A 274 -2.41 -13.44 -13.47
C GLN A 274 -1.72 -12.08 -13.66
N LEU A 275 -0.39 -12.06 -13.82
CA LEU A 275 0.38 -10.82 -14.00
C LEU A 275 -0.13 -9.95 -15.16
N PRO A 276 -0.41 -10.47 -16.38
CA PRO A 276 -0.81 -9.62 -17.50
C PRO A 276 -2.11 -8.89 -17.22
N VAL A 277 -3.08 -9.59 -16.60
CA VAL A 277 -4.39 -9.03 -16.25
C VAL A 277 -4.24 -7.95 -15.17
N THR A 278 -3.44 -8.24 -14.13
CA THR A 278 -3.20 -7.29 -13.05
C THR A 278 -2.47 -6.03 -13.52
N VAL A 279 -1.47 -6.17 -14.39
CA VAL A 279 -0.76 -5.04 -15.00
C VAL A 279 -1.72 -4.22 -15.85
N PHE A 280 -2.54 -4.85 -16.70
CA PHE A 280 -3.52 -4.16 -17.52
C PHE A 280 -4.51 -3.34 -16.67
N LEU A 281 -5.06 -3.95 -15.61
CA LEU A 281 -5.96 -3.27 -14.68
C LEU A 281 -5.27 -2.10 -13.97
N GLY A 282 -4.05 -2.28 -13.46
CA GLY A 282 -3.31 -1.23 -12.77
C GLY A 282 -2.96 -0.04 -13.68
N VAL A 283 -2.50 -0.32 -14.91
CA VAL A 283 -2.20 0.72 -15.91
C VAL A 283 -3.46 1.48 -16.30
N SER A 284 -4.57 0.78 -16.56
CA SER A 284 -5.84 1.43 -16.93
C SER A 284 -6.36 2.39 -15.85
N GLY A 285 -6.20 2.02 -14.57
CA GLY A 285 -6.51 2.88 -13.44
C GLY A 285 -5.62 4.11 -13.36
N TYR A 286 -4.32 3.92 -13.56
CA TYR A 286 -3.38 5.04 -13.57
C TYR A 286 -3.61 5.99 -14.73
N VAL A 287 -3.95 5.48 -15.94
CA VAL A 287 -4.33 6.32 -17.08
C VAL A 287 -5.51 7.22 -16.70
N ALA A 288 -6.56 6.65 -16.10
CA ALA A 288 -7.69 7.43 -15.62
C ALA A 288 -7.28 8.44 -14.54
N ASN A 289 -6.33 8.07 -13.66
CA ASN A 289 -5.79 8.97 -12.65
C ASN A 289 -5.08 10.17 -13.27
N TYR A 290 -4.13 9.92 -14.17
CA TYR A 290 -3.30 10.93 -14.84
C TYR A 290 -4.17 11.98 -15.55
N PHE A 291 -5.15 11.56 -16.35
CA PHE A 291 -6.06 12.50 -17.01
C PHE A 291 -7.00 13.23 -16.03
N SER A 292 -7.38 12.59 -14.93
CA SER A 292 -8.27 13.22 -13.93
C SER A 292 -7.56 14.26 -13.07
N GLN A 293 -6.24 14.15 -12.89
CA GLN A 293 -5.45 15.15 -12.16
C GLN A 293 -5.51 16.54 -12.83
N ALA A 294 -5.69 16.58 -14.16
CA ALA A 294 -5.88 17.84 -14.90
C ALA A 294 -7.21 18.54 -14.60
N LEU A 295 -8.22 17.81 -14.09
CA LEU A 295 -9.50 18.38 -13.68
C LEU A 295 -9.47 18.78 -12.19
N ASP A 296 -9.27 17.81 -11.31
CA ASP A 296 -9.11 18.01 -9.87
C ASP A 296 -8.34 16.83 -9.27
N SER A 297 -7.22 17.11 -8.61
CA SER A 297 -6.37 16.11 -7.95
C SER A 297 -7.12 15.32 -6.87
N ARG A 298 -8.15 15.91 -6.26
CA ARG A 298 -8.96 15.25 -5.22
C ARG A 298 -9.88 14.17 -5.78
N LEU A 299 -10.44 14.39 -6.96
CA LEU A 299 -11.36 13.47 -7.63
C LEU A 299 -10.62 12.38 -8.42
N ALA A 300 -9.34 12.59 -8.72
CA ALA A 300 -8.54 11.65 -9.50
C ALA A 300 -8.50 10.24 -8.90
N SER A 301 -8.39 10.13 -7.57
CA SER A 301 -8.42 8.84 -6.86
C SER A 301 -9.76 8.09 -7.02
N THR A 302 -10.88 8.82 -6.99
CA THR A 302 -12.24 8.26 -7.18
C THR A 302 -12.48 7.79 -8.60
N ILE A 303 -12.12 8.60 -9.60
CA ILE A 303 -12.34 8.27 -11.03
C ILE A 303 -11.46 7.08 -11.44
N SER A 304 -10.21 7.06 -11.00
CA SER A 304 -9.30 5.95 -11.28
C SER A 304 -9.74 4.65 -10.61
N ALA A 305 -10.17 4.70 -9.35
CA ALA A 305 -10.70 3.53 -8.66
C ALA A 305 -12.01 3.02 -9.28
N PHE A 306 -12.87 3.92 -9.75
CA PHE A 306 -14.06 3.56 -10.51
C PHE A 306 -13.69 2.82 -11.80
N ALA A 307 -12.69 3.31 -12.55
CA ALA A 307 -12.21 2.65 -13.77
C ALA A 307 -11.64 1.26 -13.51
N ILE A 308 -10.76 1.10 -12.51
CA ILE A 308 -10.20 -0.22 -12.14
C ILE A 308 -11.32 -1.16 -11.68
N GLY A 309 -12.23 -0.68 -10.83
CA GLY A 309 -13.33 -1.47 -10.30
C GLY A 309 -14.30 -1.92 -11.40
N LEU A 310 -14.61 -1.06 -12.38
CA LEU A 310 -15.48 -1.39 -13.51
C LEU A 310 -14.84 -2.49 -14.37
N LEU A 311 -13.58 -2.32 -14.76
CA LEU A 311 -12.85 -3.29 -15.58
C LEU A 311 -12.66 -4.61 -14.85
N ALA A 312 -12.37 -4.59 -13.56
CA ALA A 312 -12.19 -5.81 -12.79
C ALA A 312 -13.51 -6.55 -12.54
N ASN A 313 -14.60 -5.83 -12.29
CA ASN A 313 -15.93 -6.42 -12.17
C ASN A 313 -16.41 -7.00 -13.50
N LEU A 314 -16.13 -6.34 -14.62
CA LEU A 314 -16.41 -6.85 -15.97
C LEU A 314 -15.57 -8.10 -16.28
N TYR A 315 -14.27 -8.07 -15.95
CA TYR A 315 -13.39 -9.23 -16.06
C TYR A 315 -13.90 -10.42 -15.22
N SER A 316 -14.38 -10.17 -13.99
CA SER A 316 -14.98 -11.21 -13.16
C SER A 316 -16.21 -11.85 -13.81
N ARG A 317 -17.04 -11.02 -14.46
CA ARG A 317 -18.28 -11.46 -15.09
C ARG A 317 -18.04 -12.29 -16.35
N LEU A 318 -17.07 -11.89 -17.17
CA LEU A 318 -16.79 -12.56 -18.45
C LEU A 318 -15.93 -13.83 -18.26
N TRP A 319 -14.87 -13.75 -17.47
CA TRP A 319 -13.85 -14.80 -17.40
C TRP A 319 -13.90 -15.69 -16.16
N HIS A 320 -14.94 -15.53 -15.32
CA HIS A 320 -15.07 -16.25 -14.04
C HIS A 320 -13.83 -16.07 -13.12
N GLY A 321 -13.06 -15.00 -13.35
CA GLY A 321 -11.79 -14.72 -12.72
C GLY A 321 -11.92 -14.06 -11.33
N HIS A 322 -10.84 -14.16 -10.55
CA HIS A 322 -10.73 -13.67 -9.17
C HIS A 322 -10.39 -12.18 -9.18
N ALA A 323 -11.40 -11.33 -9.31
CA ALA A 323 -11.20 -9.89 -9.46
C ALA A 323 -10.51 -9.24 -8.25
N ALA A 324 -10.85 -9.65 -7.03
CA ALA A 324 -10.31 -9.03 -5.81
C ALA A 324 -8.77 -9.07 -5.76
N ALA A 325 -8.16 -10.25 -5.96
CA ALA A 325 -6.71 -10.39 -5.95
C ALA A 325 -6.02 -9.68 -7.14
N ALA A 326 -6.71 -9.54 -8.27
CA ALA A 326 -6.15 -8.94 -9.48
C ALA A 326 -6.06 -7.40 -9.41
N ILE A 327 -6.89 -6.76 -8.59
CA ILE A 327 -6.95 -5.30 -8.42
C ILE A 327 -5.87 -4.77 -7.46
N VAL A 328 -5.34 -5.62 -6.57
CA VAL A 328 -4.48 -5.17 -5.44
C VAL A 328 -3.26 -4.36 -5.88
N PRO A 329 -2.47 -4.78 -6.88
CA PRO A 329 -1.36 -3.95 -7.37
C PRO A 329 -1.80 -2.62 -7.98
N GLY A 330 -2.97 -2.58 -8.63
CA GLY A 330 -3.59 -1.32 -9.07
C GLY A 330 -3.97 -0.42 -7.89
N MET A 331 -4.46 -0.97 -6.77
CA MET A 331 -4.70 -0.18 -5.57
C MET A 331 -3.40 0.39 -4.98
N PHE A 332 -2.29 -0.37 -5.00
CA PHE A 332 -1.00 0.16 -4.57
C PHE A 332 -0.54 1.35 -5.42
N THR A 333 -0.80 1.34 -6.74
CA THR A 333 -0.43 2.45 -7.61
C THR A 333 -1.25 3.70 -7.27
N LEU A 334 -2.57 3.56 -7.09
CA LEU A 334 -3.45 4.69 -6.74
C LEU A 334 -3.09 5.30 -5.39
N VAL A 335 -2.77 4.46 -4.41
CA VAL A 335 -2.42 4.95 -3.07
C VAL A 335 -1.05 5.65 -3.07
N SER A 336 -0.08 5.13 -3.84
CA SER A 336 1.23 5.79 -3.97
C SER A 336 1.12 7.14 -4.69
N SER A 337 0.21 7.26 -5.67
CA SER A 337 -0.09 8.53 -6.32
C SER A 337 -0.66 9.58 -5.36
N GLY A 338 -1.46 9.18 -4.36
CA GLY A 338 -1.97 10.08 -3.32
C GLY A 338 -0.90 10.58 -2.35
N LEU A 339 0.27 9.94 -2.32
CA LEU A 339 1.39 10.35 -1.48
C LEU A 339 2.29 11.38 -2.15
N ALA A 340 2.33 11.40 -3.47
CA ALA A 340 3.02 12.44 -4.25
C ALA A 340 2.57 13.84 -3.85
N THR A 341 1.28 13.99 -3.52
CA THR A 341 0.66 15.25 -3.11
C THR A 341 0.83 15.55 -1.61
N SER A 342 1.50 14.68 -0.85
CA SER A 342 1.66 14.86 0.60
C SER A 342 2.72 15.91 0.94
N GLY A 343 2.31 17.00 1.58
CA GLY A 343 3.19 18.10 2.02
C GLY A 343 4.12 17.79 3.19
N SER A 344 4.26 16.52 3.60
CA SER A 344 5.06 16.12 4.78
C SER A 344 6.55 16.45 4.62
N ILE A 345 7.12 16.24 3.44
CA ILE A 345 8.53 16.56 3.18
C ILE A 345 8.74 18.08 3.12
N MET A 346 7.85 18.81 2.44
CA MET A 346 7.89 20.28 2.37
C MET A 346 7.90 20.90 3.76
N SER A 347 6.97 20.47 4.62
CA SER A 347 6.83 20.99 5.98
C SER A 347 7.94 20.49 6.92
N GLY A 348 8.42 19.25 6.76
CA GLY A 348 9.60 18.76 7.47
C GLY A 348 10.88 19.53 7.13
N LEU A 349 11.04 19.95 5.87
CA LEU A 349 12.17 20.75 5.42
C LEU A 349 12.09 22.19 5.94
N ALA A 350 10.91 22.81 5.87
CA ALA A 350 10.66 24.13 6.46
C ALA A 350 10.92 24.15 7.97
N TYR A 351 10.53 23.07 8.68
CA TYR A 351 10.86 22.92 10.09
C TYR A 351 12.37 22.81 10.31
N ALA A 352 13.05 21.92 9.59
CA ALA A 352 14.50 21.74 9.74
C ALA A 352 15.28 23.05 9.49
N GLU A 353 14.84 23.88 8.54
CA GLU A 353 15.44 25.18 8.26
C GLU A 353 15.18 26.20 9.38
N SER A 354 13.98 26.20 9.97
CA SER A 354 13.68 27.03 11.14
C SER A 354 14.53 26.66 12.36
N VAL A 355 14.84 25.36 12.54
CA VAL A 355 15.73 24.86 13.58
C VAL A 355 17.17 25.30 13.32
N LYS A 356 17.66 25.13 12.08
CA LYS A 356 19.00 25.57 11.69
C LYS A 356 19.21 27.07 11.89
N ASN A 357 18.22 27.90 11.54
CA ASN A 357 18.31 29.35 11.66
C ASN A 357 17.99 29.87 13.08
N ASN A 358 17.81 28.99 14.07
CA ASN A 358 17.42 29.33 15.45
C ASN A 358 16.15 30.20 15.55
N THR A 359 15.24 30.12 14.57
CA THR A 359 14.00 30.92 14.52
C THR A 359 12.78 30.20 15.10
N VAL A 360 12.96 28.99 15.65
CA VAL A 360 11.90 28.12 16.18
C VAL A 360 10.95 28.86 17.14
N SER A 361 11.48 29.75 17.99
CA SER A 361 10.71 30.49 19.02
C SER A 361 9.99 31.75 18.53
N LYS A 362 10.27 32.23 17.31
CA LYS A 362 9.71 33.50 16.78
C LYS A 362 8.61 33.34 15.73
N ALA A 363 8.34 32.12 15.28
CA ALA A 363 7.34 31.87 14.25
C ALA A 363 6.18 31.02 14.80
N SER A 364 4.99 31.61 14.85
CA SER A 364 3.73 30.83 14.92
C SER A 364 3.65 29.78 13.80
N THR A 365 4.41 29.96 12.72
CA THR A 365 4.62 29.04 11.59
C THR A 365 5.35 27.73 11.96
N SER A 366 6.19 27.68 13.01
CA SER A 366 6.98 26.49 13.36
C SER A 366 6.11 25.33 13.86
N ASN A 367 5.15 25.64 14.75
CA ASN A 367 4.22 24.65 15.27
C ASN A 367 3.26 24.18 14.18
N THR A 368 2.80 25.10 13.31
CA THR A 368 1.95 24.75 12.17
C THR A 368 2.68 23.87 11.16
N ALA A 369 3.97 24.10 10.90
CA ALA A 369 4.76 23.26 9.99
C ALA A 369 4.97 21.84 10.55
N VAL A 370 5.31 21.69 11.83
CA VAL A 370 5.41 20.36 12.46
C VAL A 370 4.06 19.65 12.45
N GLN A 371 2.98 20.36 12.80
CA GLN A 371 1.63 19.80 12.78
C GLN A 371 1.21 19.41 11.35
N GLN A 372 1.49 20.24 10.34
CA GLN A 372 1.22 19.91 8.94
C GLN A 372 2.08 18.76 8.42
N SER A 373 3.31 18.61 8.89
CA SER A 373 4.17 17.47 8.53
C SER A 373 3.62 16.16 9.07
N LEU A 374 3.22 16.15 10.34
CA LEU A 374 2.67 14.99 11.02
C LEU A 374 1.30 14.63 10.44
N TYR A 375 0.37 15.59 10.38
CA TYR A 375 -1.00 15.33 9.93
C TYR A 375 -1.12 15.21 8.41
N GLY A 376 -0.27 15.88 7.64
CA GLY A 376 -0.38 15.94 6.17
C GLY A 376 -0.27 14.57 5.52
N LEU A 377 0.67 13.73 5.96
CA LEU A 377 0.81 12.38 5.42
C LEU A 377 -0.43 11.52 5.70
N GLY A 378 -0.86 11.46 6.97
CA GLY A 378 -2.00 10.65 7.39
C GLY A 378 -3.32 11.10 6.77
N LEU A 379 -3.56 12.42 6.70
CA LEU A 379 -4.76 12.98 6.08
C LEU A 379 -4.81 12.72 4.57
N SER A 380 -3.69 12.89 3.85
CA SER A 380 -3.63 12.59 2.42
C SER A 380 -3.91 11.12 2.13
N MET A 381 -3.40 10.21 2.97
CA MET A 381 -3.70 8.78 2.84
C MET A 381 -5.17 8.47 3.08
N VAL A 382 -5.78 9.01 4.14
CA VAL A 382 -7.20 8.81 4.45
C VAL A 382 -8.08 9.38 3.34
N GLN A 383 -7.78 10.59 2.87
CA GLN A 383 -8.50 11.21 1.77
C GLN A 383 -8.42 10.37 0.48
N THR A 384 -7.23 9.91 0.12
CA THR A 384 -7.04 9.05 -1.06
C THR A 384 -7.76 7.72 -0.91
N ALA A 385 -7.69 7.10 0.27
CA ALA A 385 -8.40 5.86 0.57
C ALA A 385 -9.92 6.03 0.44
N LEU A 386 -10.48 7.11 0.98
CA LEU A 386 -11.92 7.43 0.85
C LEU A 386 -12.34 7.62 -0.61
N GLY A 387 -11.52 8.31 -1.42
CA GLY A 387 -11.79 8.44 -2.85
C GLY A 387 -11.81 7.09 -3.56
N ILE A 388 -10.81 6.24 -3.29
CA ILE A 388 -10.72 4.90 -3.88
C ILE A 388 -11.91 4.02 -3.47
N THR A 389 -12.31 4.03 -2.19
CA THR A 389 -13.44 3.22 -1.73
C THR A 389 -14.75 3.63 -2.38
N VAL A 390 -15.03 4.93 -2.41
CA VAL A 390 -16.19 5.47 -3.12
C VAL A 390 -16.19 5.01 -4.58
N GLY A 391 -15.08 5.15 -5.30
CA GLY A 391 -14.96 4.72 -6.70
C GLY A 391 -15.21 3.22 -6.91
N LEU A 392 -14.62 2.37 -6.06
CA LEU A 392 -14.81 0.92 -6.13
C LEU A 392 -16.26 0.51 -5.87
N PHE A 393 -16.93 1.07 -4.86
CA PHE A 393 -18.33 0.76 -4.57
C PHE A 393 -19.29 1.24 -5.66
N PHE A 394 -19.07 2.45 -6.21
CA PHE A 394 -19.85 2.93 -7.36
C PHE A 394 -19.70 2.01 -8.57
N SER A 395 -18.47 1.54 -8.86
CA SER A 395 -18.24 0.62 -9.98
C SER A 395 -19.00 -0.70 -9.81
N ALA A 396 -19.07 -1.20 -8.58
CA ALA A 396 -19.76 -2.44 -8.27
C ALA A 396 -21.29 -2.28 -8.37
N LEU A 397 -21.83 -1.13 -7.98
CA LEU A 397 -23.24 -0.78 -8.17
C LEU A 397 -23.61 -0.73 -9.66
N VAL A 398 -22.76 -0.14 -10.50
CA VAL A 398 -22.98 -0.06 -11.95
C VAL A 398 -22.99 -1.45 -12.61
N VAL A 399 -22.06 -2.33 -12.23
CA VAL A 399 -21.98 -3.67 -12.84
C VAL A 399 -23.01 -4.65 -12.27
N TYR A 400 -23.35 -4.52 -10.99
CA TYR A 400 -24.30 -5.40 -10.27
C TYR A 400 -25.44 -4.60 -9.61
N PRO A 401 -26.31 -3.92 -10.39
CA PRO A 401 -27.33 -3.02 -9.85
C PRO A 401 -28.41 -3.73 -9.02
N ARG A 402 -28.64 -5.03 -9.26
CA ARG A 402 -29.60 -5.86 -8.49
C ARG A 402 -28.94 -6.65 -7.36
N GLY A 403 -27.67 -6.38 -7.06
CA GLY A 403 -26.86 -7.18 -6.15
C GLY A 403 -26.54 -8.57 -6.73
N LYS A 404 -25.51 -9.20 -6.17
CA LYS A 404 -25.13 -10.57 -6.53
C LYS A 404 -25.83 -11.52 -5.55
N GLN A 405 -26.93 -12.14 -5.98
CA GLN A 405 -27.82 -12.95 -5.12
C GLN A 405 -27.13 -14.11 -4.37
N ARG A 406 -25.89 -14.49 -4.73
CA ARG A 406 -25.15 -15.63 -4.14
C ARG A 406 -23.72 -15.31 -3.68
N SER A 407 -23.30 -14.04 -3.58
CA SER A 407 -21.96 -13.69 -3.08
C SER A 407 -21.85 -12.20 -2.72
N GLY A 408 -21.09 -11.86 -1.67
CA GLY A 408 -20.76 -10.47 -1.33
C GLY A 408 -20.13 -9.69 -2.48
N LEU A 409 -20.40 -8.38 -2.54
CA LEU A 409 -20.00 -7.44 -3.60
C LEU A 409 -18.47 -7.28 -3.67
N PHE A 410 -17.79 -7.40 -2.53
CA PHE A 410 -16.35 -7.51 -2.39
C PHE A 410 -16.06 -8.62 -1.37
N ASN A 411 -15.68 -9.81 -1.84
CA ASN A 411 -14.99 -10.78 -1.00
C ASN A 411 -13.49 -10.48 -1.16
N LEU A 412 -13.01 -9.44 -0.47
CA LEU A 412 -11.58 -9.25 -0.21
C LEU A 412 -11.12 -10.24 0.86
#